data_AF-A0A2V5YLC5-F1
#
_entry.id   AF-A0A2V5YLC5-F1
#
_cell.length_a   1.000
_cell.length_b   1.000
_cell.length_c   1.000
_cell.angle_alpha   90.00
_cell.angle_beta   90.00
_cell.angle_gamma   90.00
#
_symmetry.space_group_name_H-M   'P 1'
#
loop_
_entity.id
_entity.type
_entity.pdbx_description
1 polymer ?
#
loop_
_entity_poly.entity_id
_entity_poly.type
_entity_poly.pdbx_seq_one_letter_code
_entity_poly.pdbx_strand_id
1 'polypeptide(L)'
;MQIKLLSFLILSFISVAQADDFKTITGKEYKDATVTRIEPDGIVLTNKAGIAKIYFTELPKDVQQRFGYDPQRAANYSAQQSAGLDQVRKEQVEASRREAEATQKANQYRAEQQTRQNELRALQSRYEELQRQEDELLLRIGEAKKPGPAYYGGKNNKTLRHSPNPQASQLPLLQSHLKDVRHEKDQARKRLEKAQR
;
A
#
# COMPACT_ATOMS: atom_id res chain seq x y z
N MET A 1 15.95 27.87 -9.97
CA MET A 1 16.94 28.23 -8.93
C MET A 1 18.24 27.53 -9.29
N GLN A 2 19.32 28.31 -9.42
CA GLN A 2 20.58 27.98 -10.08
C GLN A 2 21.31 26.78 -9.44
N ILE A 3 21.59 25.75 -10.22
CA ILE A 3 22.44 24.61 -9.84
C ILE A 3 23.89 25.07 -9.96
N LYS A 4 24.56 25.34 -8.83
CA LYS A 4 26.00 25.58 -8.81
C LYS A 4 26.72 24.23 -8.75
N LEU A 5 27.00 23.66 -9.93
CA LEU A 5 28.00 22.60 -10.07
C LEU A 5 29.37 23.22 -9.77
N LEU A 6 29.94 22.92 -8.60
CA LEU A 6 31.32 23.27 -8.29
C LEU A 6 32.24 22.24 -8.97
N SER A 7 32.46 22.43 -10.27
CA SER A 7 33.38 21.63 -11.07
C SER A 7 34.82 22.02 -10.78
N PHE A 8 35.45 21.36 -9.80
CA PHE A 8 36.92 21.32 -9.70
C PHE A 8 37.43 20.01 -10.31
N LEU A 9 37.38 19.93 -11.64
CA LEU A 9 37.99 18.87 -12.42
C LEU A 9 39.40 19.32 -12.82
N ILE A 10 40.37 19.19 -11.91
CA ILE A 10 41.79 19.25 -12.29
C ILE A 10 42.15 17.85 -12.83
N LEU A 11 41.83 17.63 -14.10
CA LEU A 11 42.18 16.41 -14.82
C LEU A 11 43.61 16.55 -15.35
N SER A 12 44.59 16.28 -14.48
CA SER A 12 45.97 16.12 -14.92
C SER A 12 46.11 14.74 -15.57
N PHE A 13 45.86 14.67 -16.88
CA PHE A 13 46.20 13.49 -17.68
C PHE A 13 47.71 13.42 -17.85
N ILE A 14 48.39 12.80 -16.90
CA ILE A 14 49.73 12.27 -17.15
C ILE A 14 49.51 10.91 -17.82
N SER A 15 49.37 10.89 -19.16
CA SER A 15 49.39 9.65 -19.92
C SER A 15 50.79 9.07 -19.90
N VAL A 16 51.11 8.27 -18.88
CA VAL A 16 52.28 7.38 -18.91
C VAL A 16 51.90 6.20 -19.81
N ALA A 17 52.24 6.29 -21.09
CA ALA A 17 51.95 5.27 -22.11
C ALA A 17 52.92 4.06 -22.03
N GLN A 18 53.16 3.53 -20.82
CA GLN A 18 53.88 2.28 -20.62
C GLN A 18 53.00 1.28 -19.86
N ALA A 19 52.85 0.10 -20.44
CA ALA A 19 52.23 -1.04 -19.77
C ALA A 19 53.27 -1.64 -18.83
N ASP A 20 52.97 -1.62 -17.54
CA ASP A 20 53.83 -2.14 -16.48
C ASP A 20 53.17 -3.39 -15.85
N ASP A 21 54.00 -4.25 -15.27
CA ASP A 21 53.55 -5.34 -14.43
C ASP A 21 53.44 -4.85 -12.97
N PHE A 22 52.25 -4.96 -12.38
CA PHE A 22 52.01 -4.61 -10.98
C PHE A 22 51.79 -5.86 -10.15
N LYS A 23 52.48 -5.97 -9.02
CA LYS A 23 52.29 -7.05 -8.05
C LYS A 23 51.89 -6.48 -6.71
N THR A 24 50.79 -6.97 -6.13
CA THR A 24 50.40 -6.62 -4.77
C THR A 24 51.30 -7.31 -3.75
N ILE A 25 51.34 -6.80 -2.53
CA ILE A 25 52.06 -7.42 -1.40
C ILE A 25 51.53 -8.81 -1.05
N THR A 26 50.29 -9.13 -1.43
CA THR A 26 49.66 -10.46 -1.28
C THR A 26 49.97 -11.41 -2.45
N GLY A 27 50.74 -10.96 -3.44
CA GLY A 27 51.17 -11.76 -4.58
C GLY A 27 50.23 -11.77 -5.78
N LYS A 28 49.15 -10.97 -5.79
CA LYS A 28 48.28 -10.81 -6.95
C LYS A 28 48.99 -9.98 -8.02
N GLU A 29 49.05 -10.48 -9.24
CA GLU A 29 49.74 -9.83 -10.36
C GLU A 29 48.76 -9.29 -11.39
N TYR A 30 49.08 -8.10 -11.92
CA TYR A 30 48.39 -7.41 -13.00
C TYR A 30 49.41 -7.14 -14.09
N LYS A 31 49.42 -7.99 -15.12
CA LYS A 31 50.36 -7.91 -16.23
C LYS A 31 49.87 -7.00 -17.34
N ASP A 32 50.81 -6.45 -18.11
CA ASP A 32 50.54 -5.58 -19.26
C ASP A 32 49.54 -4.46 -18.91
N ALA A 33 49.66 -3.87 -17.71
CA ALA A 33 48.67 -2.95 -17.18
C ALA A 33 49.09 -1.50 -17.39
N THR A 34 48.20 -0.70 -17.97
CA THR A 34 48.39 0.74 -18.12
C THR A 34 47.67 1.47 -16.99
N VAL A 35 48.37 2.34 -16.26
CA VAL A 35 47.74 3.22 -15.26
C VAL A 35 46.93 4.30 -16.00
N THR A 36 45.61 4.28 -15.84
CA THR A 36 44.70 5.24 -16.48
C THR A 36 44.31 6.41 -15.57
N ARG A 37 44.39 6.23 -14.25
CA ARG A 37 44.15 7.29 -13.26
C ARG A 37 44.88 7.00 -11.96
N ILE A 38 45.38 8.05 -11.32
CA ILE A 38 45.93 8.01 -9.97
C ILE A 38 44.92 8.71 -9.05
N GLU A 39 44.41 7.99 -8.06
CA GLU A 39 43.55 8.50 -7.00
C GLU A 39 44.37 8.63 -5.70
N PRO A 40 43.95 9.45 -4.72
CA PRO A 40 44.73 9.62 -3.49
C PRO A 40 45.00 8.32 -2.72
N ASP A 41 44.10 7.34 -2.83
CA ASP A 41 44.16 6.05 -2.14
C ASP A 41 44.61 4.88 -3.03
N GLY A 42 44.85 5.08 -4.32
CA GLY A 42 45.28 4.00 -5.21
C GLY A 42 45.46 4.38 -6.67
N ILE A 43 45.78 3.39 -7.50
CA ILE A 43 45.91 3.53 -8.95
C ILE A 43 44.82 2.72 -9.65
N VAL A 44 44.26 3.29 -10.71
CA VAL A 44 43.32 2.64 -11.61
C VAL A 44 44.09 2.23 -12.84
N LEU A 45 44.02 0.95 -13.14
CA LEU A 45 44.73 0.34 -14.25
C LEU A 45 43.75 -0.25 -15.24
N THR A 46 44.22 -0.41 -16.47
CA THR A 46 43.50 -1.12 -17.52
C THR A 46 44.45 -2.11 -18.17
N ASN A 47 44.00 -3.36 -18.29
CA ASN A 47 44.72 -4.42 -18.99
C ASN A 47 43.74 -5.30 -19.78
N LYS A 48 44.22 -6.41 -20.35
CA LYS A 48 43.39 -7.35 -21.12
C LYS A 48 42.19 -7.93 -20.33
N ALA A 49 42.27 -7.95 -19.00
CA ALA A 49 41.20 -8.46 -18.13
C ALA A 49 40.16 -7.39 -17.75
N GLY A 50 40.42 -6.10 -18.04
CA GLY A 50 39.51 -5.00 -17.76
C GLY A 50 40.13 -3.88 -16.93
N ILE A 51 39.27 -3.11 -16.26
CA ILE A 51 39.66 -1.99 -15.39
C ILE A 51 39.69 -2.47 -13.94
N ALA A 52 40.78 -2.18 -13.23
CA ALA A 52 40.92 -2.51 -11.82
C ALA A 52 41.49 -1.32 -11.04
N LYS A 53 40.95 -1.05 -9.84
CA LYS A 53 41.58 -0.16 -8.87
C LYS A 53 42.42 -1.02 -7.90
N ILE A 54 43.68 -0.64 -7.70
CA ILE A 54 44.56 -1.21 -6.67
C ILE A 54 44.85 -0.12 -5.65
N TYR A 55 44.57 -0.38 -4.38
CA TYR A 55 44.88 0.57 -3.31
C TYR A 55 46.39 0.66 -3.07
N PHE A 56 46.89 1.84 -2.73
CA PHE A 56 48.31 2.02 -2.43
C PHE A 56 48.79 1.16 -1.26
N THR A 57 47.91 0.85 -0.30
CA THR A 57 48.19 -0.04 0.82
C THR A 57 48.46 -1.49 0.40
N GLU A 58 48.02 -1.89 -0.80
CA GLU A 58 48.26 -3.21 -1.38
C GLU A 58 49.52 -3.27 -2.24
N LEU A 59 50.16 -2.13 -2.52
CA LEU A 59 51.32 -2.03 -3.42
C LEU A 59 52.64 -2.02 -2.63
N PRO A 60 53.74 -2.53 -3.23
CA PRO A 60 55.09 -2.38 -2.70
C PRO A 60 55.50 -0.92 -2.46
N LYS A 61 56.45 -0.69 -1.55
CA LYS A 61 56.84 0.67 -1.10
C LYS A 61 57.47 1.52 -2.20
N ASP A 62 58.26 0.90 -3.07
CA ASP A 62 58.83 1.51 -4.27
C ASP A 62 57.74 1.99 -5.23
N VAL A 63 56.69 1.20 -5.43
CA VAL A 63 55.54 1.59 -6.26
C VAL A 63 54.73 2.70 -5.59
N GLN A 64 54.50 2.63 -4.28
CA GLN A 64 53.85 3.71 -3.52
C GLN A 64 54.60 5.05 -3.70
N GLN A 65 55.94 5.03 -3.62
CA GLN A 65 56.78 6.21 -3.81
C GLN A 65 56.74 6.73 -5.25
N ARG A 66 56.82 5.83 -6.25
CA ARG A 66 56.78 6.17 -7.68
C ARG A 66 55.53 6.98 -8.05
N PHE A 67 54.40 6.69 -7.42
CA PHE A 67 53.11 7.33 -7.70
C PHE A 67 52.68 8.35 -6.63
N GLY A 68 53.57 8.71 -5.70
CA GLY A 68 53.34 9.81 -4.76
C GLY A 68 52.28 9.54 -3.69
N TYR A 69 52.23 8.31 -3.16
CA TYR A 69 51.30 7.95 -2.09
C TYR A 69 51.49 8.83 -0.84
N ASP A 70 50.41 9.48 -0.42
CA ASP A 70 50.31 10.21 0.85
C ASP A 70 49.23 9.53 1.72
N PRO A 71 49.62 8.88 2.84
CA PRO A 71 48.67 8.17 3.70
C PRO A 71 47.55 9.05 4.26
N GLN A 72 47.82 10.34 4.52
CA GLN A 72 46.83 11.25 5.11
C GLN A 72 45.82 11.71 4.05
N ARG A 73 46.29 12.00 2.82
CA ARG A 73 45.40 12.32 1.69
C ARG A 73 44.56 11.12 1.29
N ALA A 74 45.13 9.92 1.30
CA ALA A 74 44.41 8.67 1.06
C ALA A 74 43.29 8.46 2.07
N ALA A 75 43.60 8.56 3.37
CA ALA A 75 42.62 8.39 4.43
C ALA A 75 41.46 9.39 4.32
N ASN A 76 41.76 10.66 4.05
CA ASN A 76 40.74 11.69 3.86
C ASN A 76 39.85 11.43 2.64
N TYR A 77 40.45 11.01 1.52
CA TYR A 77 39.70 10.68 0.30
C TYR A 77 38.78 9.47 0.49
N SER A 78 39.28 8.39 1.08
CA SER A 78 38.47 7.19 1.35
C SER A 78 37.34 7.48 2.33
N ALA A 79 37.58 8.30 3.36
CA ALA A 79 36.55 8.72 4.32
C ALA A 79 35.45 9.58 3.65
N GLN A 80 35.82 10.48 2.73
CA GLN A 80 34.86 11.27 1.96
C GLN A 80 34.01 10.40 1.02
N GLN A 81 34.64 9.44 0.33
CA GLN A 81 33.95 8.48 -0.54
C GLN A 81 32.95 7.62 0.25
N SER A 82 33.35 7.08 1.40
CA SER A 82 32.45 6.26 2.24
C SER A 82 31.30 7.07 2.80
N ALA A 83 31.54 8.31 3.25
CA ALA A 83 30.49 9.18 3.77
C ALA A 83 29.43 9.51 2.70
N GLY A 84 29.85 9.76 1.45
CA GLY A 84 28.92 9.98 0.34
C GLY A 84 28.06 8.74 0.03
N LEU A 85 28.66 7.56 0.01
CA LEU A 85 27.93 6.30 -0.20
C LEU A 85 26.96 5.99 0.94
N ASP A 86 27.36 6.22 2.18
CA ASP A 86 26.50 6.02 3.35
C ASP A 86 25.32 7.00 3.36
N GLN A 87 25.53 8.24 2.92
CA GLN A 87 24.44 9.20 2.77
C GLN A 87 23.45 8.75 1.70
N VAL A 88 23.92 8.36 0.51
CA VAL A 88 23.05 7.84 -0.57
C VAL A 88 22.30 6.60 -0.11
N ARG A 89 22.96 5.68 0.61
CA ARG A 89 22.31 4.48 1.16
C ARG A 89 21.22 4.86 2.15
N LYS A 90 21.47 5.82 3.06
CA LYS A 90 20.47 6.31 4.02
C LYS A 90 19.27 6.94 3.30
N GLU A 91 19.51 7.79 2.32
CA GLU A 91 18.46 8.41 1.52
C GLU A 91 17.61 7.38 0.77
N GLN A 92 18.23 6.35 0.19
CA GLN A 92 17.52 5.24 -0.46
C GLN A 92 16.67 4.43 0.53
N VAL A 93 17.20 4.10 1.70
CA VAL A 93 16.45 3.37 2.74
C VAL A 93 15.27 4.21 3.23
N GLU A 94 15.46 5.50 3.46
CA GLU A 94 14.38 6.41 3.86
C GLU A 94 13.33 6.55 2.76
N ALA A 95 13.73 6.66 1.49
CA ALA A 95 12.80 6.74 0.36
C ALA A 95 11.95 5.47 0.26
N SER A 96 12.58 4.29 0.30
CA SER A 96 11.89 2.98 0.29
C SER A 96 10.96 2.83 1.48
N ARG A 97 11.37 3.30 2.68
CA ARG A 97 10.51 3.30 3.87
C ARG A 97 9.29 4.20 3.69
N ARG A 98 9.48 5.42 3.17
CA ARG A 98 8.37 6.36 2.90
C ARG A 98 7.40 5.80 1.88
N GLU A 99 7.90 5.13 0.84
CA GLU A 99 7.07 4.46 -0.17
C GLU A 99 6.29 3.28 0.41
N ALA A 100 6.94 2.45 1.24
CA ALA A 100 6.27 1.36 1.95
C ALA A 100 5.18 1.87 2.91
N GLU A 101 5.47 2.91 3.69
CA GLU A 101 4.50 3.56 4.58
C GLU A 101 3.34 4.20 3.81
N ALA A 102 3.60 4.84 2.67
CA ALA A 102 2.58 5.42 1.81
C ALA A 102 1.69 4.33 1.19
N THR A 103 2.28 3.23 0.74
CA THR A 103 1.55 2.07 0.19
C THR A 103 0.71 1.41 1.27
N GLN A 104 1.25 1.23 2.48
CA GLN A 104 0.51 0.68 3.61
C GLN A 104 -0.68 1.55 3.99
N LYS A 105 -0.49 2.88 4.09
CA LYS A 105 -1.58 3.84 4.33
C LYS A 105 -2.63 3.83 3.21
N ALA A 106 -2.21 3.77 1.95
CA ALA A 106 -3.11 3.69 0.82
C ALA A 106 -3.94 2.39 0.84
N ASN A 107 -3.32 1.26 1.19
CA ASN A 107 -3.99 -0.03 1.33
C ASN A 107 -4.97 -0.03 2.51
N GLN A 108 -4.59 0.55 3.66
CA GLN A 108 -5.47 0.72 4.81
C GLN A 108 -6.69 1.58 4.45
N TYR A 109 -6.46 2.73 3.81
CA TYR A 109 -7.55 3.60 3.37
C TYR A 109 -8.49 2.90 2.38
N ARG A 110 -7.94 2.15 1.40
CA ARG A 110 -8.74 1.34 0.46
C ARG A 110 -9.56 0.28 1.19
N ALA A 111 -8.98 -0.43 2.16
CA ALA A 111 -9.70 -1.43 2.95
C ALA A 111 -10.83 -0.81 3.76
N GLU A 112 -10.59 0.32 4.42
CA GLU A 112 -11.64 1.06 5.14
C GLU A 112 -12.76 1.54 4.21
N GLN A 113 -12.42 2.05 3.03
CA GLN A 113 -13.42 2.46 2.04
C GLN A 113 -14.25 1.26 1.56
N GLN A 114 -13.62 0.11 1.34
CA GLN A 114 -14.32 -1.11 0.96
C GLN A 114 -15.27 -1.58 2.07
N THR A 115 -14.81 -1.56 3.33
CA THR A 115 -15.65 -1.90 4.49
C THR A 115 -16.85 -0.95 4.59
N ARG A 116 -16.63 0.36 4.50
CA ARG A 116 -17.72 1.36 4.49
C ARG A 116 -18.74 1.10 3.37
N GLN A 117 -18.27 0.80 2.15
CA GLN A 117 -19.16 0.47 1.04
C GLN A 117 -19.95 -0.82 1.27
N ASN A 118 -19.29 -1.86 1.80
CA ASN A 118 -19.95 -3.12 2.13
C ASN A 118 -21.01 -2.94 3.23
N GLU A 119 -20.71 -2.14 4.25
CA GLU A 119 -21.66 -1.78 5.32
C GLU A 119 -22.87 -1.01 4.78
N LEU A 120 -22.64 -0.01 3.92
CA LEU A 120 -23.71 0.73 3.26
C LEU A 120 -24.60 -0.20 2.43
N ARG A 121 -24.00 -1.08 1.63
CA ARG A 121 -24.73 -2.07 0.82
C ARG A 121 -25.54 -3.01 1.70
N ALA A 122 -24.98 -3.51 2.81
CA ALA A 122 -25.68 -4.38 3.74
C ALA A 122 -26.87 -3.67 4.41
N LEU A 123 -26.70 -2.40 4.80
CA LEU A 123 -27.78 -1.58 5.37
C LEU A 123 -28.89 -1.32 4.36
N GLN A 124 -28.55 -1.02 3.11
CA GLN A 124 -29.52 -0.86 2.01
C GLN A 124 -30.32 -2.14 1.80
N SER A 125 -29.64 -3.28 1.62
CA SER A 125 -30.30 -4.58 1.45
C SER A 125 -31.21 -4.92 2.63
N ARG A 126 -30.79 -4.64 3.87
CA ARG A 126 -31.62 -4.87 5.07
C ARG A 126 -32.85 -3.96 5.09
N TYR A 127 -32.70 -2.70 4.71
CA TYR A 127 -33.82 -1.77 4.63
C TYR A 127 -34.85 -2.21 3.58
N GLU A 128 -34.40 -2.61 2.39
CA GLU A 128 -35.25 -3.13 1.32
C GLU A 128 -35.99 -4.41 1.75
N GLU A 129 -35.29 -5.31 2.44
CA GLU A 129 -35.89 -6.53 2.95
C GLU A 129 -36.99 -6.24 3.99
N LEU A 130 -36.72 -5.36 4.95
CA LEU A 130 -37.71 -4.95 5.96
C LEU A 130 -38.89 -4.21 5.32
N GLN A 131 -38.66 -3.43 4.26
CA GLN A 131 -39.73 -2.80 3.48
C GLN A 131 -40.64 -3.86 2.85
N ARG A 132 -40.07 -4.90 2.21
CA ARG A 132 -40.86 -6.00 1.64
C ARG A 132 -41.66 -6.76 2.70
N GLN A 133 -41.04 -7.03 3.86
CA GLN A 133 -41.73 -7.70 4.97
C GLN A 133 -42.87 -6.85 5.52
N GLU A 134 -42.69 -5.53 5.64
CA GLU A 134 -43.78 -4.63 6.02
C GLU A 134 -44.94 -4.70 5.03
N ASP A 135 -44.64 -4.60 3.73
CA ASP A 135 -45.66 -4.62 2.68
C ASP A 135 -46.43 -5.94 2.68
N GLU A 136 -45.75 -7.08 2.85
CA GLU A 136 -46.39 -8.39 2.98
C GLU A 136 -47.25 -8.51 4.24
N LEU A 137 -46.78 -8.01 5.38
CA LEU A 137 -47.54 -8.00 6.63
C LEU A 137 -48.80 -7.14 6.49
N LEU A 138 -48.71 -5.99 5.83
CA LEU A 138 -49.85 -5.12 5.56
C LEU A 138 -50.89 -5.84 4.70
N LEU A 139 -50.47 -6.57 3.66
CA LEU A 139 -51.37 -7.40 2.85
C LEU A 139 -52.06 -8.47 3.69
N ARG A 140 -51.32 -9.25 4.48
CA ARG A 140 -51.88 -10.31 5.34
C ARG A 140 -52.85 -9.77 6.39
N ILE A 141 -52.53 -8.62 6.99
CA ILE A 141 -53.43 -7.92 7.93
C ILE A 141 -54.69 -7.46 7.19
N GLY A 142 -54.56 -6.96 5.96
CA GLY A 142 -55.68 -6.60 5.10
C GLY A 142 -56.61 -7.78 4.85
N GLU A 143 -56.08 -8.93 4.45
CA GLU A 143 -56.84 -10.17 4.23
C GLU A 143 -57.50 -10.67 5.52
N ALA A 144 -56.78 -10.68 6.64
CA ALA A 144 -57.32 -11.13 7.93
C ALA A 144 -58.44 -10.22 8.47
N LYS A 145 -58.50 -8.96 8.05
CA LYS A 145 -59.58 -8.01 8.39
C LYS A 145 -60.82 -8.19 7.52
N LYS A 146 -60.74 -8.84 6.35
CA LYS A 146 -61.91 -9.06 5.50
C LYS A 146 -62.92 -9.97 6.19
N PRO A 147 -64.23 -9.76 5.99
CA PRO A 147 -65.23 -10.69 6.49
C PRO A 147 -65.04 -12.07 5.83
N GLY A 148 -65.36 -13.14 6.54
CA GLY A 148 -65.31 -14.48 5.96
C GLY A 148 -66.42 -14.73 4.93
N PRO A 149 -66.52 -15.96 4.39
CA PRO A 149 -67.48 -16.30 3.36
C PRO A 149 -68.90 -15.88 3.73
N ALA A 150 -69.60 -15.27 2.78
CA ALA A 150 -70.99 -14.88 2.96
C ALA A 150 -71.89 -16.12 2.89
N TYR A 151 -72.91 -16.17 3.74
CA TYR A 151 -73.95 -17.19 3.74
C TYR A 151 -75.29 -16.56 4.09
N TYR A 152 -76.37 -17.17 3.63
CA TYR A 152 -77.72 -16.77 4.02
C TYR A 152 -78.14 -17.50 5.31
N GLY A 153 -78.80 -16.79 6.22
CA GLY A 153 -79.27 -17.33 7.49
C GLY A 153 -80.36 -16.49 8.16
N GLY A 154 -80.71 -16.83 9.41
CA GLY A 154 -81.79 -16.19 10.19
C GLY A 154 -83.17 -16.85 10.03
N LYS A 155 -84.20 -16.33 10.70
CA LYS A 155 -85.54 -16.95 10.83
C LYS A 155 -86.22 -17.35 9.51
N ASN A 156 -85.84 -16.74 8.39
CA ASN A 156 -86.41 -17.00 7.06
C ASN A 156 -85.34 -17.25 5.98
N ASN A 157 -84.08 -17.48 6.36
CA ASN A 157 -82.94 -17.64 5.45
C ASN A 157 -82.74 -16.50 4.43
N LYS A 158 -83.21 -15.27 4.71
CA LYS A 158 -83.06 -14.10 3.82
C LYS A 158 -82.00 -13.10 4.27
N THR A 159 -81.35 -13.32 5.42
CA THR A 159 -80.32 -12.39 5.93
C THR A 159 -78.95 -12.82 5.44
N LEU A 160 -78.25 -11.93 4.73
CA LEU A 160 -76.85 -12.13 4.41
C LEU A 160 -76.01 -11.98 5.68
N ARG A 161 -75.23 -13.00 6.02
CA ARG A 161 -74.30 -13.03 7.15
C ARG A 161 -72.92 -13.47 6.66
N HIS A 162 -71.90 -13.23 7.47
CA HIS A 162 -70.54 -13.65 7.17
C HIS A 162 -70.05 -14.61 8.25
N SER A 163 -69.38 -15.68 7.82
CA SER A 163 -68.66 -16.56 8.74
C SER A 163 -67.44 -15.81 9.29
N PRO A 164 -66.95 -16.16 10.49
CA PRO A 164 -65.69 -15.63 10.98
C PRO A 164 -64.56 -15.92 9.98
N ASN A 165 -63.72 -14.93 9.70
CA ASN A 165 -62.54 -15.15 8.89
C ASN A 165 -61.54 -15.98 9.72
N PRO A 166 -61.10 -17.16 9.25
CA PRO A 166 -60.17 -18.01 10.00
C PRO A 166 -58.83 -17.34 10.27
N GLN A 167 -58.44 -16.34 9.48
CA GLN A 167 -57.22 -15.56 9.67
C GLN A 167 -57.37 -14.44 10.71
N ALA A 168 -58.59 -14.08 11.12
CA ALA A 168 -58.82 -12.98 12.06
C ALA A 168 -58.19 -13.22 13.43
N SER A 169 -58.06 -14.49 13.85
CA SER A 169 -57.39 -14.87 15.11
C SER A 169 -55.90 -14.52 15.12
N GLN A 170 -55.27 -14.40 13.95
CA GLN A 170 -53.85 -14.09 13.80
C GLN A 170 -53.56 -12.58 13.83
N LEU A 171 -54.60 -11.73 13.78
CA LEU A 171 -54.44 -10.28 13.71
C LEU A 171 -53.54 -9.68 14.80
N PRO A 172 -53.66 -10.06 16.09
CA PRO A 172 -52.80 -9.50 17.14
C PRO A 172 -51.31 -9.81 16.91
N LEU A 173 -51.01 -11.04 16.48
CA LEU A 173 -49.64 -11.47 16.20
C LEU A 173 -49.07 -10.73 14.98
N LEU A 174 -49.84 -10.63 13.89
CA LEU A 174 -49.43 -9.90 12.68
C LEU A 174 -49.18 -8.42 12.97
N GLN A 175 -50.02 -7.79 13.80
CA GLN A 175 -49.86 -6.38 14.20
C GLN A 175 -48.62 -6.17 15.08
N SER A 176 -48.33 -7.09 16.00
CA SER A 176 -47.09 -7.05 16.78
C SER A 176 -45.87 -7.13 15.87
N HIS A 177 -45.85 -8.11 14.96
CA HIS A 177 -44.74 -8.30 14.03
C HIS A 177 -44.55 -7.07 13.12
N LEU A 178 -45.63 -6.47 12.63
CA LEU A 178 -45.57 -5.23 11.84
C LEU A 178 -44.90 -4.09 12.62
N LYS A 179 -45.18 -3.96 13.92
CA LYS A 179 -44.55 -2.94 14.77
C LYS A 179 -43.04 -3.18 14.89
N ASP A 180 -42.64 -4.43 15.06
CA ASP A 180 -41.23 -4.81 15.20
C ASP A 180 -40.46 -4.56 13.88
N VAL A 181 -41.02 -4.99 12.74
CA VAL A 181 -40.44 -4.73 11.40
C VAL A 181 -40.28 -3.24 11.14
N ARG A 182 -41.30 -2.43 11.45
CA ARG A 182 -41.22 -0.97 11.31
C ARG A 182 -40.13 -0.37 12.19
N HIS A 183 -40.03 -0.82 13.43
CA HIS A 183 -39.01 -0.36 14.35
C HIS A 183 -37.60 -0.66 13.82
N GLU A 184 -37.36 -1.89 13.37
CA GLU A 184 -36.09 -2.28 12.77
C GLU A 184 -35.79 -1.49 11.49
N LYS A 185 -36.80 -1.26 10.66
CA LYS A 185 -36.66 -0.49 9.41
C LYS A 185 -36.22 0.94 9.68
N ASP A 186 -36.82 1.58 10.68
CA ASP A 186 -36.44 2.91 11.14
C ASP A 186 -35.01 2.94 11.69
N GLN A 187 -34.59 1.91 12.42
CA GLN A 187 -33.21 1.79 12.88
C GLN A 187 -32.23 1.63 11.71
N ALA A 188 -32.54 0.77 10.74
CA ALA A 188 -31.72 0.56 9.55
C ALA A 188 -31.59 1.86 8.73
N ARG A 189 -32.69 2.60 8.56
CA ARG A 189 -32.70 3.92 7.92
C ARG A 189 -31.79 4.92 8.63
N LYS A 190 -31.90 5.06 9.95
CA LYS A 190 -31.04 5.96 10.73
C LYS A 190 -29.57 5.61 10.62
N ARG A 191 -29.24 4.32 10.60
CA ARG A 191 -27.85 3.83 10.38
C ARG A 191 -27.37 4.16 8.98
N LEU A 192 -28.22 4.00 7.96
CA LEU A 192 -27.90 4.35 6.57
C LEU A 192 -27.63 5.85 6.43
N GLU A 193 -28.51 6.71 6.96
CA GLU A 193 -28.33 8.16 6.96
C GLU A 193 -27.05 8.59 7.69
N LYS A 194 -26.70 7.92 8.79
CA LYS A 194 -25.45 8.18 9.53
C LYS A 194 -24.21 7.74 8.73
N ALA A 195 -24.27 6.61 8.04
CA ALA A 195 -23.14 6.08 7.27
C ALA A 195 -22.89 6.84 5.94
N GLN A 196 -23.85 7.64 5.48
CA GLN A 196 -23.74 8.48 4.28
C GLN A 196 -23.23 9.90 4.55
N ARG A 197 -23.16 10.32 5.82
CA ARG A 197 -22.62 11.63 6.24
C ARG A 197 -21.12 11.55 6.46
#